data_AF-A0A3D8P6P1-F1
#
_entry.id   AF-A0A3D8P6P1-F1
#
_cell.length_a   1.000
_cell.length_b   1.000
_cell.length_c   1.000
_cell.angle_alpha   90.00
_cell.angle_beta   90.00
_cell.angle_gamma   90.00
#
_symmetry.space_group_name_H-M   'P 1'
#
loop_
_entity.id
_entity.type
_entity.pdbx_description
1 polymer ?
#
loop_
_entity_poly.entity_id
_entity_poly.type
_entity_poly.pdbx_seq_one_letter_code
_entity_poly.pdbx_strand_id
1 'polypeptide(L)'
;MRLTDFLREVGPPVGYYPGLTRITGGVKETLFLCQLLYWTDREADPEGWVHKTQEEIAEETGLSRREQESARRSLKELGFLEEKREGCPARLLYRVNLDALNAAWEKAKGGE
;
A
#
# COMPACT_ATOMS: atom_id res chain seq x y z
N MET A 1 34.25 3.50 2.17
CA MET A 1 33.09 3.77 1.28
C MET A 1 32.03 4.50 2.07
N ARG A 2 31.30 5.45 1.48
CA ARG A 2 30.17 6.14 2.15
C ARG A 2 28.86 5.65 1.55
N LEU A 3 27.86 5.42 2.41
CA LEU A 3 26.52 5.00 2.01
C LEU A 3 25.90 5.90 0.92
N THR A 4 26.14 7.21 1.02
CA THR A 4 25.62 8.22 0.08
C THR A 4 26.08 8.02 -1.35
N ASP A 5 27.22 7.36 -1.55
CA ASP A 5 27.79 7.12 -2.88
C ASP A 5 27.06 5.96 -3.61
N PHE A 6 26.26 5.16 -2.89
CA PHE A 6 25.66 3.91 -3.39
C PHE A 6 24.20 3.72 -2.96
N LEU A 7 23.45 4.80 -2.70
CA LEU A 7 22.05 4.70 -2.24
C LEU A 7 21.17 3.85 -3.16
N ARG A 8 21.47 3.81 -4.47
CA ARG A 8 20.76 2.97 -5.43
C ARG A 8 21.00 1.47 -5.24
N GLU A 9 22.11 1.07 -4.63
CA GLU A 9 22.44 -0.33 -4.33
C GLU A 9 21.73 -0.83 -3.07
N VAL A 10 21.27 0.09 -2.20
CA VAL A 10 20.46 -0.23 -1.03
C VAL A 10 19.03 -0.61 -1.42
N GLY A 11 18.52 -0.03 -2.50
CA GLY A 11 17.19 -0.28 -3.03
C GLY A 11 16.60 0.95 -3.74
N PRO A 12 15.55 0.78 -4.56
CA PRO A 12 14.85 1.90 -5.15
C PRO A 12 14.11 2.71 -4.07
N PRO A 13 14.03 4.04 -4.19
CA PRO A 13 13.21 4.83 -3.28
C PRO A 13 11.72 4.55 -3.53
N VAL A 14 10.93 4.49 -2.44
CA VAL A 14 9.48 4.43 -2.52
C VAL A 14 8.88 5.82 -2.34
N GLY A 15 8.08 6.24 -3.32
CA GLY A 15 7.30 7.47 -3.25
C GLY A 15 5.98 7.25 -2.52
N TYR A 16 5.58 8.21 -1.68
CA TYR A 16 4.25 8.24 -1.09
C TYR A 16 3.73 9.68 -1.01
N TYR A 17 2.41 9.84 -0.85
CA TYR A 17 1.76 11.15 -0.76
C TYR A 17 1.39 11.48 0.69
N PRO A 18 2.13 12.36 1.40
CA PRO A 18 1.88 12.63 2.82
C PRO A 18 0.47 13.16 3.11
N GLY A 19 -0.16 13.86 2.17
CA GLY A 19 -1.53 14.37 2.32
C GLY A 19 -2.57 13.28 2.59
N LEU A 20 -2.34 12.05 2.10
CA LEU A 20 -3.24 10.92 2.32
C LEU A 20 -3.30 10.46 3.78
N THR A 21 -2.32 10.83 4.62
CA THR A 21 -2.35 10.53 6.07
C THR A 21 -3.60 11.06 6.76
N ARG A 22 -4.22 12.12 6.21
CA ARG A 22 -5.49 12.69 6.69
C ARG A 22 -6.66 11.70 6.62
N ILE A 23 -6.61 10.73 5.72
CA ILE A 23 -7.70 9.76 5.50
C ILE A 23 -7.29 8.32 5.81
N THR A 24 -5.99 8.00 5.79
CA THR A 24 -5.48 6.63 6.03
C THR A 24 -5.12 6.34 7.48
N GLY A 25 -4.96 7.38 8.31
CA GLY A 25 -4.68 7.25 9.75
C GLY A 25 -3.20 7.27 10.15
N GLY A 26 -2.26 7.18 9.19
CA GLY A 26 -0.84 7.21 9.52
C GLY A 26 0.11 7.05 8.34
N VAL A 27 1.41 7.23 8.59
CA VAL A 27 2.45 7.15 7.56
C VAL A 27 2.59 5.73 7.03
N LYS A 28 2.48 4.70 7.88
CA LYS A 28 2.67 3.30 7.48
C LYS A 28 1.52 2.81 6.60
N GLU A 29 0.29 3.16 6.98
CA GLU A 29 -0.93 2.94 6.21
C GLU A 29 -0.83 3.63 4.85
N THR A 30 -0.39 4.89 4.84
CA THR A 30 -0.22 5.66 3.61
C THR A 30 0.84 5.06 2.71
N LEU A 31 2.01 4.70 3.25
CA LEU A 31 3.11 4.12 2.49
C LEU A 31 2.67 2.79 1.85
N PHE A 32 2.04 1.92 2.65
CA PHE A 32 1.51 0.64 2.18
C PHE A 32 0.46 0.85 1.07
N LEU A 33 -0.48 1.77 1.26
CA LEU A 33 -1.50 2.10 0.26
C LEU A 33 -0.87 2.66 -1.04
N CYS A 34 0.11 3.57 -0.94
CA CYS A 34 0.78 4.13 -2.12
C CYS A 34 1.52 3.05 -2.90
N GLN A 35 2.14 2.09 -2.21
CA GLN A 35 2.81 0.97 -2.87
C GLN A 35 1.80 0.07 -3.59
N LEU A 36 0.63 -0.20 -2.99
CA LEU A 36 -0.42 -0.95 -3.68
C LEU A 36 -1.00 -0.18 -4.87
N LEU A 37 -1.19 1.14 -4.79
CA LEU A 37 -1.64 1.96 -5.91
C LEU A 37 -0.64 1.93 -7.07
N TYR A 38 0.66 1.98 -6.77
CA TYR A 38 1.71 1.81 -7.78
C TYR A 38 1.59 0.47 -8.52
N TRP A 39 1.35 -0.63 -7.81
CA TRP A 39 1.15 -1.93 -8.43
C TRP A 39 -0.20 -2.08 -9.13
N THR A 40 -1.24 -1.41 -8.63
CA THR A 40 -2.57 -1.40 -9.24
C THR A 40 -2.53 -0.85 -10.66
N ASP A 41 -1.73 0.18 -10.90
CA ASP A 41 -1.57 0.79 -12.24
C ASP A 41 -0.72 -0.05 -13.21
N ARG A 42 0.11 -0.97 -12.69
CA ARG A 42 1.14 -1.67 -13.49
C ARG A 42 0.90 -3.15 -13.71
N GLU A 43 0.47 -3.85 -12.66
CA GLU A 43 0.50 -5.32 -12.60
C GLU A 43 -0.76 -5.93 -11.98
N ALA A 44 -1.80 -5.13 -11.68
CA ALA A 44 -3.06 -5.71 -11.24
C ALA A 44 -3.70 -6.57 -12.34
N ASP A 45 -4.38 -7.63 -11.92
CA ASP A 45 -5.20 -8.43 -12.81
C ASP A 45 -6.43 -7.64 -13.33
N PRO A 46 -7.19 -8.16 -14.30
CA PRO A 46 -8.38 -7.48 -14.81
C PRO A 46 -9.47 -7.18 -13.77
N GLU A 47 -9.44 -7.82 -12.61
CA GLU A 47 -10.35 -7.58 -11.48
C GLU A 47 -9.78 -6.61 -10.44
N GLY A 48 -8.57 -6.09 -10.67
CA GLY A 48 -7.88 -5.12 -9.83
C GLY A 48 -7.05 -5.73 -8.70
N TRP A 49 -6.76 -7.04 -8.71
CA TRP A 49 -5.97 -7.69 -7.66
C TRP A 49 -4.47 -7.58 -7.93
N VAL A 50 -3.75 -7.15 -6.90
CA VAL A 50 -2.29 -7.11 -6.85
C VAL A 50 -1.76 -8.41 -6.23
N HIS A 51 -0.89 -9.09 -6.97
CA HIS A 51 -0.29 -10.37 -6.60
C HIS A 51 1.10 -10.17 -6.00
N LYS A 52 1.15 -9.59 -4.79
CA LYS A 52 2.41 -9.38 -4.05
C LYS A 52 2.41 -10.14 -2.73
N THR A 53 3.53 -10.76 -2.41
CA THR A 53 3.79 -11.40 -1.12
C THR A 53 4.10 -10.35 -0.04
N GLN A 54 4.05 -10.76 1.23
CA GLN A 54 4.41 -9.86 2.33
C GLN A 54 5.92 -9.57 2.33
N GLU A 55 6.72 -10.56 1.93
CA GLU A 55 8.16 -10.46 1.77
C GLU A 55 8.52 -9.44 0.67
N GLU A 56 7.90 -9.53 -0.51
CA GLU A 56 8.13 -8.55 -1.58
C GLU A 56 7.75 -7.12 -1.15
N ILE A 57 6.62 -6.95 -0.45
CA ILE A 57 6.25 -5.63 0.07
C ILE A 57 7.24 -5.16 1.15
N ALA A 58 7.79 -6.07 1.96
CA ALA A 58 8.80 -5.71 2.96
C ALA A 58 10.11 -5.27 2.30
N GLU A 59 10.54 -5.96 1.24
CA GLU A 59 11.72 -5.59 0.45
C GLU A 59 11.55 -4.22 -0.23
N GLU A 60 10.33 -3.93 -0.70
CA GLU A 60 10.02 -2.64 -1.35
C GLU A 60 9.92 -1.50 -0.33
N THR A 61 9.20 -1.70 0.78
CA THR A 61 8.79 -0.60 1.69
C THR A 61 9.57 -0.51 2.99
N GLY A 62 10.30 -1.56 3.37
CA GLY A 62 10.92 -1.71 4.68
C GLY A 62 9.93 -1.96 5.83
N LEU A 63 8.62 -2.07 5.56
CA LEU A 63 7.63 -2.37 6.59
C LEU A 63 7.77 -3.83 7.04
N SER A 64 7.95 -4.03 8.35
CA SER A 64 7.90 -5.36 8.95
C SER A 64 6.53 -6.00 8.76
N ARG A 65 6.48 -7.32 8.84
CA ARG A 65 5.22 -8.08 8.76
C ARG A 65 4.13 -7.54 9.69
N ARG A 66 4.46 -7.21 10.94
CA ARG A 66 3.50 -6.68 11.92
C ARG A 66 3.00 -5.28 11.53
N GLU A 67 3.86 -4.45 10.96
CA GLU A 67 3.48 -3.12 10.47
C GLU A 67 2.58 -3.23 9.25
N GLN A 68 2.88 -4.13 8.31
CA GLN A 68 1.99 -4.43 7.19
C GLN A 68 0.63 -4.94 7.68
N GLU A 69 0.58 -5.93 8.57
CA GLU A 69 -0.68 -6.45 9.12
C GLU A 69 -1.51 -5.36 9.82
N SER A 70 -0.85 -4.45 10.54
CA SER A 70 -1.52 -3.31 11.18
C SER A 70 -2.05 -2.31 10.15
N ALA A 71 -1.23 -1.94 9.17
CA ALA A 71 -1.61 -1.04 8.09
C ALA A 71 -2.79 -1.60 7.29
N ARG A 72 -2.75 -2.88 6.92
CA ARG A 72 -3.84 -3.55 6.20
C ARG A 72 -5.13 -3.57 6.99
N ARG A 73 -5.07 -3.89 8.29
CA ARG A 73 -6.26 -3.84 9.16
C ARG A 73 -6.89 -2.44 9.15
N SER A 74 -6.09 -1.38 9.36
CA SER A 74 -6.59 0.00 9.32
C SER A 74 -7.23 0.34 7.97
N LEU A 75 -6.56 0.01 6.87
CA LEU A 75 -7.08 0.29 5.51
C LEU A 75 -8.35 -0.51 5.19
N LYS A 76 -8.50 -1.73 5.70
CA LYS A 76 -9.73 -2.53 5.57
C LYS A 76 -10.87 -1.95 6.40
N GLU A 77 -10.60 -1.52 7.62
CA GLU A 77 -11.59 -0.87 8.49
C GLU A 77 -12.10 0.44 7.87
N LEU A 78 -11.24 1.16 7.14
CA LEU A 78 -11.61 2.33 6.34
C LEU A 78 -12.31 2.00 5.02
N GLY A 79 -12.35 0.72 4.62
CA GLY A 79 -12.92 0.28 3.35
C GLY A 79 -12.04 0.54 2.12
N PHE A 80 -10.78 0.94 2.30
CA PHE A 80 -9.85 1.25 1.20
C PHE A 80 -9.14 0.00 0.64
N LEU A 81 -9.09 -1.08 1.41
CA LEU A 81 -8.39 -2.30 1.05
C LEU A 81 -9.33 -3.51 1.14
N GLU A 82 -9.28 -4.34 0.11
CA GLU A 82 -9.84 -5.69 0.10
C GLU A 82 -8.71 -6.72 0.06
N GLU A 83 -8.97 -7.89 0.66
CA GLU A 83 -8.03 -9.01 0.70
C GLU A 83 -8.75 -10.31 0.35
N LYS A 84 -8.14 -11.13 -0.51
CA LYS A 84 -8.57 -12.53 -0.73
C LYS A 84 -7.39 -13.48 -0.68
N ARG A 85 -7.67 -14.76 -0.41
CA ARG A 85 -6.68 -15.83 -0.56
C ARG A 85 -7.02 -16.69 -1.77
N GLU A 86 -6.03 -16.95 -2.61
CA GLU A 86 -6.22 -17.71 -3.85
C GLU A 86 -5.02 -18.60 -4.16
N GLY A 87 -5.27 -19.71 -4.87
CA GLY A 87 -4.26 -20.66 -5.32
C GLY A 87 -3.87 -21.74 -4.30
N CYS A 88 -2.90 -22.59 -4.69
CA CYS A 88 -2.31 -23.65 -3.88
C CYS A 88 -0.78 -23.68 -4.08
N PRO A 89 0.04 -23.31 -3.08
CA PRO A 89 -0.35 -22.82 -1.75
C PRO A 89 -1.06 -21.46 -1.84
N ALA A 90 -1.99 -21.21 -0.92
CA ALA A 90 -2.84 -20.02 -0.92
C ALA A 90 -2.04 -18.74 -0.65
N ARG A 91 -2.04 -17.81 -1.61
CA ARG A 91 -1.40 -16.49 -1.51
C ARG A 91 -2.42 -15.43 -1.14
N LEU A 92 -1.98 -14.40 -0.40
CA LEU A 92 -2.81 -13.23 -0.10
C LEU A 92 -2.71 -12.26 -1.26
N LEU A 93 -3.86 -11.82 -1.77
CA LEU A 93 -3.98 -10.81 -2.82
C LEU A 93 -4.63 -9.56 -2.23
N TYR A 94 -4.31 -8.41 -2.81
CA TYR A 94 -4.78 -7.11 -2.36
C TYR A 94 -5.52 -6.38 -3.47
N ARG A 95 -6.61 -5.68 -3.15
CA ARG A 95 -7.26 -4.77 -4.09
C ARG A 95 -7.59 -3.46 -3.40
N VAL A 96 -7.23 -2.35 -4.04
CA VAL A 96 -7.55 -1.01 -3.53
C VAL A 96 -8.94 -0.61 -4.01
N ASN A 97 -9.80 -0.19 -3.09
CA ASN A 97 -11.10 0.37 -3.43
C ASN A 97 -10.93 1.87 -3.75
N LEU A 98 -10.78 2.18 -5.05
CA LEU A 98 -10.56 3.54 -5.53
C LEU A 98 -11.76 4.45 -5.27
N ASP A 99 -12.99 3.93 -5.36
CA ASP A 99 -14.20 4.71 -5.12
C ASP A 99 -14.30 5.16 -3.65
N ALA A 100 -14.02 4.24 -2.72
CA ALA A 100 -13.98 4.57 -1.29
C ALA A 100 -12.88 5.59 -0.97
N LEU A 101 -11.70 5.43 -1.60
CA LEU A 101 -10.58 6.36 -1.43
C LEU A 101 -10.93 7.76 -1.93
N ASN A 102 -11.51 7.87 -3.13
CA ASN A 102 -11.93 9.15 -3.72
C ASN A 102 -13.02 9.82 -2.86
N ALA A 103 -14.03 9.06 -2.41
CA ALA A 103 -15.09 9.59 -1.56
C ALA A 103 -14.55 10.12 -0.22
N ALA A 104 -13.62 9.39 0.41
CA ALA A 104 -12.99 9.83 1.65
C ALA A 104 -12.13 11.08 1.45
N TRP A 105 -11.41 11.17 0.33
CA TRP A 105 -10.60 12.34 -0.02
C TRP A 105 -11.44 13.59 -0.24
N GLU A 106 -12.53 13.50 -1.00
CA GLU A 106 -13.45 14.62 -1.23
C GLU A 106 -14.10 15.10 0.07
N LYS A 107 -14.50 14.18 0.95
CA LYS A 107 -15.02 14.52 2.28
C LYS A 107 -13.97 15.25 3.14
N ALA A 108 -12.70 14.84 3.07
CA ALA A 108 -11.62 15.48 3.81
C ALA A 108 -11.25 16.87 3.27
N LYS A 109 -11.46 17.10 1.96
CA LYS A 109 -11.27 18.43 1.32
C LYS A 109 -12.43 19.39 1.58
N GLY A 110 -13.67 18.90 1.57
CA GLY A 110 -14.87 19.72 1.77
C GLY A 110 -15.12 20.18 3.20
N GLY A 111 -14.21 19.89 4.13
CA GLY A 111 -14.24 20.33 5.53
C GLY A 111 -13.27 21.47 5.86
N GLU A 112 -12.60 22.06 4.87
CA GLU A 112 -11.80 23.29 4.98
C GLU A 112 -12.63 24.54 4.66
#